data_AF-A0A1V5MF40-F1
#
_entry.id   AF-A0A1V5MF40-F1
#
_cell.length_a   1.000
_cell.length_b   1.000
_cell.length_c   1.000
_cell.angle_alpha   90.00
_cell.angle_beta   90.00
_cell.angle_gamma   90.00
#
_symmetry.space_group_name_H-M   'P 1'
#
loop_
_entity.id
_entity.type
_entity.pdbx_description
1 polymer ?
#
loop_
_entity_poly.entity_id
_entity_poly.type
_entity_poly.pdbx_seq_one_letter_code
_entity_poly.pdbx_strand_id
1 'polypeptide(L)'
;MDLARRLIPGLFLSTDVMTGFPGESEADFEATLDLLRDISFNRVHIFRFSPRPGTPAAEWPDQVPEPVKSKRARRLKEQVRMEPVAAD
;
A
#
# COMPACT_ATOMS: atom_id res chain seq x y z
N MET A 1 -7.94 -5.53 -14.07
CA MET A 1 -7.35 -4.27 -14.57
C MET A 1 -7.16 -4.25 -16.09
N ASP A 2 -7.04 -5.42 -16.72
CA ASP A 2 -6.77 -5.56 -18.16
C ASP A 2 -7.77 -4.86 -19.07
N LEU A 3 -9.07 -4.91 -18.75
CA LEU A 3 -10.09 -4.21 -19.53
C LEU A 3 -9.84 -2.70 -19.55
N ALA A 4 -9.55 -2.10 -18.40
CA ALA A 4 -9.28 -0.67 -18.30
C ALA A 4 -8.03 -0.28 -19.10
N ARG A 5 -6.95 -1.08 -19.03
CA ARG A 5 -5.72 -0.85 -19.82
C ARG A 5 -5.96 -0.99 -21.33
N ARG A 6 -6.84 -1.90 -21.77
CA ARG A 6 -7.24 -2.02 -23.18
C ARG A 6 -8.08 -0.86 -23.67
N LEU A 7 -8.99 -0.35 -22.83
CA LEU A 7 -9.91 0.74 -23.20
C LEU A 7 -9.26 2.12 -23.07
N ILE A 8 -8.21 2.26 -22.26
CA ILE A 8 -7.54 3.53 -21.98
C ILE A 8 -6.04 3.34 -22.26
N PRO A 9 -5.60 3.51 -23.52
CA PRO A 9 -4.18 3.55 -23.85
C PRO A 9 -3.46 4.62 -23.00
N GLY A 10 -2.34 4.24 -22.37
CA GLY A 10 -1.58 5.14 -21.50
C GLY A 10 -2.21 5.39 -20.12
N LEU A 11 -3.13 4.53 -19.66
CA LEU A 11 -3.71 4.62 -18.30
C LEU A 11 -2.62 4.75 -17.23
N PHE A 12 -2.58 5.91 -16.58
CA PHE A 12 -1.73 6.18 -15.43
C PHE A 12 -2.54 5.97 -14.15
N LEU A 13 -2.17 4.96 -13.36
CA LEU A 13 -2.85 4.63 -12.12
C LEU A 13 -1.92 4.89 -10.93
N SER A 14 -2.40 5.71 -10.00
CA SER A 14 -1.72 5.98 -8.73
C SER A 14 -2.58 5.61 -7.54
N THR A 15 -1.94 5.22 -6.44
CA THR A 15 -2.62 4.95 -5.17
C THR A 15 -1.79 5.36 -3.96
N ASP A 16 -2.46 5.49 -2.83
CA ASP A 16 -1.90 5.72 -1.51
C ASP A 16 -2.11 4.44 -0.67
N VAL A 17 -1.05 3.92 -0.05
CA VAL A 17 -1.09 2.71 0.77
C VAL A 17 -0.62 3.04 2.19
N MET A 18 -1.46 2.65 3.14
CA MET A 18 -1.18 2.79 4.56
C MET A 18 -0.76 1.44 5.14
N THR A 19 0.29 1.43 5.96
CA THR A 19 0.67 0.25 6.75
C THR A 19 0.36 0.43 8.22
N GLY A 20 -0.07 -0.66 8.86
CA GLY A 20 -0.22 -0.73 10.31
C GLY A 20 -1.51 -0.11 10.82
N PHE A 21 -2.57 -0.18 10.02
CA PHE A 21 -3.92 0.12 10.51
C PHE A 21 -4.25 -0.80 11.70
N PRO A 22 -5.00 -0.35 12.71
CA PRO A 22 -5.31 -1.19 13.86
C PRO A 22 -6.00 -2.49 13.42
N GLY A 23 -5.50 -3.63 13.90
CA GLY A 23 -5.93 -4.97 13.51
C GLY A 23 -5.21 -5.57 12.31
N GLU A 24 -4.33 -4.84 11.60
CA GLU A 24 -3.62 -5.36 10.42
C GLU A 24 -2.70 -6.54 10.77
N SER A 25 -3.10 -7.75 10.35
CA SER A 25 -2.32 -8.98 10.51
C SER A 25 -1.20 -9.08 9.46
N GLU A 26 -0.30 -10.06 9.61
CA GLU A 26 0.70 -10.33 8.57
C GLU A 26 0.04 -10.82 7.28
N ALA A 27 -1.03 -11.62 7.36
CA ALA A 27 -1.76 -12.09 6.19
C ALA A 27 -2.40 -10.93 5.40
N ASP A 28 -2.96 -9.94 6.10
CA ASP A 28 -3.52 -8.73 5.45
C ASP A 28 -2.43 -7.92 4.74
N PHE A 29 -1.26 -7.83 5.37
CA PHE A 29 -0.11 -7.16 4.79
C PHE A 29 0.43 -7.88 3.54
N GLU A 30 0.57 -9.21 3.58
CA GLU A 30 0.98 -9.99 2.40
C GLU A 30 -0.07 -9.88 1.27
N ALA A 31 -1.37 -9.93 1.59
CA ALA A 31 -2.42 -9.72 0.59
C ALA A 31 -2.33 -8.33 -0.07
N THR A 32 -1.95 -7.30 0.70
CA THR A 32 -1.69 -5.96 0.15
C THR A 32 -0.47 -5.96 -0.78
N LEU A 33 0.60 -6.67 -0.42
CA LEU A 33 1.76 -6.82 -1.30
C LEU A 33 1.38 -7.51 -2.61
N ASP A 34 0.62 -8.61 -2.56
CA ASP A 34 0.18 -9.34 -3.74
C ASP A 34 -0.69 -8.47 -4.64
N LEU A 35 -1.65 -7.73 -4.07
CA LEU A 35 -2.50 -6.79 -4.81
C LEU A 35 -1.69 -5.72 -5.57
N LEU A 36 -0.64 -5.18 -4.94
CA LEU A 36 0.22 -4.19 -5.61
C LEU A 36 1.03 -4.79 -6.75
N ARG A 37 1.38 -6.09 -6.70
CA ARG A 37 2.02 -6.80 -7.83
C ARG A 37 1.03 -7.00 -8.96
N ASP A 38 -0.18 -7.44 -8.63
CA ASP A 38 -1.20 -7.82 -9.63
C ASP A 38 -1.71 -6.61 -10.43
N ILE A 39 -1.81 -5.43 -9.80
CA ILE A 39 -2.35 -4.24 -10.46
C ILE A 39 -1.27 -3.48 -11.26
N SER A 40 0.01 -3.55 -10.85
CA SER A 40 1.13 -2.79 -11.42
C SER A 40 0.83 -1.28 -11.52
N PHE A 41 0.65 -0.64 -10.37
CA PHE A 41 0.43 0.82 -10.29
C PHE A 41 1.63 1.61 -10.82
N ASN A 42 1.39 2.68 -11.56
CA ASN A 42 2.45 3.58 -12.02
C ASN A 42 3.10 4.35 -10.87
N ARG A 43 2.33 4.65 -9.82
CA ARG A 43 2.83 5.33 -8.62
C ARG A 43 2.11 4.85 -7.37
N VAL A 44 2.88 4.49 -6.36
CA VAL A 44 2.35 4.18 -5.02
C VAL A 44 3.03 5.08 -4.00
N HIS A 45 2.25 5.84 -3.26
CA HIS A 45 2.75 6.57 -2.10
C HIS A 45 2.44 5.79 -0.82
N ILE A 46 3.46 5.57 0.00
CA ILE A 46 3.41 4.66 1.14
C ILE A 46 3.60 5.45 2.42
N PHE A 47 2.65 5.33 3.34
CA PHE A 47 2.69 5.98 4.64
C PHE A 47 2.28 5.00 5.75
N ARG A 48 2.60 5.36 6.99
CA ARG A 48 2.26 4.55 8.17
C ARG A 48 1.02 5.12 8.83
N PHE A 49 0.17 4.26 9.38
CA PHE A 49 -0.97 4.70 10.18
C PHE A 49 -0.48 5.51 11.39
N SER A 50 -1.01 6.72 11.51
CA SER A 50 -0.81 7.61 12.65
C SER A 50 -2.18 7.88 13.28
N PRO A 51 -2.42 7.48 14.54
CA PRO A 51 -3.67 7.77 15.23
C PRO A 51 -3.97 9.26 15.22
N ARG A 52 -5.19 9.63 14.82
CA ARG A 52 -5.66 11.02 14.87
C ARG A 52 -6.73 11.16 15.96
N PRO A 53 -6.57 12.09 16.92
CA PRO A 53 -7.58 12.31 17.96
C PRO A 53 -8.99 12.50 17.37
N GLY A 54 -9.99 11.87 17.96
CA GLY A 54 -11.38 11.93 17.53
C GLY A 54 -11.75 10.99 16.37
N THR A 55 -10.84 10.13 15.91
CA THR A 55 -11.16 9.06 14.95
C THR A 55 -11.39 7.73 15.66
N PRO A 56 -12.37 6.90 15.24
CA PRO A 56 -12.57 5.59 15.84
C PRO A 56 -11.30 4.73 15.85
N ALA A 57 -10.54 4.74 14.77
CA ALA A 57 -9.29 3.97 14.64
C ALA A 57 -8.22 4.37 15.67
N ALA A 58 -8.26 5.59 16.22
CA ALA A 58 -7.33 5.98 17.28
C ALA A 58 -7.64 5.29 18.63
N GLU A 59 -8.87 4.83 18.83
CA GLU A 59 -9.34 4.21 20.07
C GLU A 59 -9.38 2.68 20.00
N TRP A 60 -9.14 2.08 18.82
CA TRP A 60 -9.16 0.63 18.65
C TRP A 60 -8.01 -0.03 19.43
N PRO A 61 -8.24 -1.16 20.12
CA PRO A 61 -7.24 -1.79 20.99
C PRO A 61 -6.06 -2.39 20.21
N ASP A 62 -6.30 -2.85 18.98
CA ASP A 62 -5.34 -3.65 18.20
C ASP A 62 -4.34 -2.79 17.42
N GLN A 63 -3.77 -1.78 18.09
CA GLN A 63 -2.77 -0.91 17.47
C GLN A 63 -1.51 -1.69 17.07
N VAL A 64 -1.10 -1.55 15.82
CA VAL A 64 0.14 -2.18 15.33
C VAL A 64 1.35 -1.43 15.90
N PRO A 65 2.40 -2.12 16.43
CA PRO A 65 3.60 -1.47 16.92
C PRO A 65 4.37 -0.71 15.83
N GLU A 66 4.94 0.45 16.17
CA GLU A 66 5.68 1.30 15.23
C GLU A 66 6.83 0.59 14.48
N PRO A 67 7.62 -0.30 15.10
CA PRO A 67 8.62 -1.09 14.38
C PRO A 67 8.02 -1.98 13.29
N VAL A 68 6.82 -2.54 13.52
CA VAL A 68 6.11 -3.36 12.54
C VAL A 68 5.62 -2.51 11.38
N LYS A 69 4.99 -1.35 11.66
CA LYS A 69 4.58 -0.39 10.60
C LYS A 69 5.76 0.03 9.74
N SER A 70 6.89 0.31 10.37
CA SER A 70 8.13 0.72 9.69
C SER A 70 8.73 -0.38 8.83
N LYS A 71 8.78 -1.62 9.33
CA LYS A 71 9.21 -2.80 8.57
C LYS A 71 8.32 -3.01 7.34
N ARG A 72 7.00 -2.96 7.51
CA ARG A 72 6.00 -3.13 6.43
C ARG A 72 6.12 -2.02 5.37
N ALA A 73 6.21 -0.76 5.78
CA ALA A 73 6.41 0.36 4.86
C ALA A 73 7.72 0.23 4.06
N ARG A 74 8.79 -0.26 4.67
CA ARG A 74 10.05 -0.54 3.96
C ARG A 74 9.89 -1.64 2.92
N ARG A 75 9.25 -2.77 3.28
CA ARG A 75 8.98 -3.89 2.37
C ARG A 75 8.14 -3.46 1.15
N LEU A 76 7.08 -2.65 1.36
CA LEU A 76 6.29 -2.10 0.25
C LEU A 76 7.13 -1.20 -0.66
N LYS A 77 7.98 -0.34 -0.08
CA LYS A 77 8.85 0.55 -0.87
C LYS A 77 9.85 -0.23 -1.72
N GLU A 78 10.42 -1.30 -1.17
CA GLU A 78 11.31 -2.20 -1.90
C GLU A 78 10.59 -2.85 -3.08
N GLN A 79 9.34 -3.29 -2.89
CA GLN A 79 8.54 -3.87 -3.98
C GLN A 79 8.23 -2.84 -5.09
N VAL A 80 7.75 -1.64 -4.73
CA VAL A 80 7.32 -0.61 -5.70
C VAL A 80 8.51 -0.02 -6.48
N ARG A 81 9.71 0.03 -5.88
CA ARG A 81 10.92 0.56 -6.55
C ARG A 81 11.50 -0.35 -7.62
N MET A 82 11.11 -1.62 -7.66
CA MET A 82 11.71 -2.63 -8.53
C MET A 82 11.09 -2.72 -9.93
N GLU A 83 10.02 -1.96 -10.21
CA GLU A 83 9.51 -1.80 -11.57
C GLU A 83 9.91 -0.42 -12.12
N PRO A 84 10.91 -0.34 -13.02
CA PRO A 84 11.10 0.86 -13.81
C PRO A 84 9.84 1.04 -14.64
N VAL A 85 9.27 2.25 -14.64
CA VAL A 85 8.40 2.67 -15.73
C VAL A 85 9.22 2.52 -16.99
N ALA A 86 8.82 1.63 -17.90
CA ALA A 86 9.42 1.55 -19.22
C ALA A 86 9.34 2.97 -19.82
N ALA A 87 10.50 3.58 -19.99
CA ALA A 87 10.61 4.86 -20.68
C ALA A 87 10.47 4.55 -22.17
N ASP A 88 9.40 5.07 -22.77
CA ASP A 88 9.27 5.19 -24.22
C ASP A 88 10.22 6.27 -24.76
#